data_AF-A0A1Y2ZYX0-F1
#
_entry.id   AF-A0A1Y2ZYX0-F1
#
_cell.length_a   1.000
_cell.length_b   1.000
_cell.length_c   1.000
_cell.angle_alpha   90.00
_cell.angle_beta   90.00
_cell.angle_gamma   90.00
#
_symmetry.space_group_name_H-M   'P 1'
#
loop_
_entity.id
_entity.type
_entity.pdbx_description
1 polymer ?
#
loop_
_entity_poly.entity_id
_entity_poly.type
_entity_poly.pdbx_seq_one_letter_code
_entity_poly.pdbx_strand_id
1 'polypeptide(L)'
;MGDKIIMKITHKCVLLINILSAIYIICCSSTVQSKGLDNKVNPENFVGWLHGNCFAVKDAHIPSGTLLTVVELDNKQQITHAKIMKEASNGDECNALREERSPINFKEGIHFYTVSSKKPIELGIGVINSDKANTRSEKKLLDLNRDGQKDTFYSCSTAEGIQFSIWSKIAYKSSLIWSDYYYLGYDTEANCPPLPN
;
A
#
# COMPACT_ATOMS: atom_id res chain seq x y z
N MET A 1 43.28 0.00 83.58
CA MET A 1 44.33 -0.76 82.87
C MET A 1 44.10 -0.53 81.38
N GLY A 2 44.94 0.28 80.72
CA GLY A 2 44.82 0.58 79.29
C GLY A 2 44.81 2.07 78.99
N ASP A 3 46.01 2.63 78.82
CA ASP A 3 46.33 4.05 78.56
C ASP A 3 46.18 4.50 77.09
N LYS A 4 46.38 5.82 76.90
CA LYS A 4 46.80 6.59 75.69
C LYS A 4 45.65 7.14 74.84
N ILE A 5 45.33 8.45 74.81
CA ILE A 5 46.11 9.69 74.55
C ILE A 5 46.81 9.71 73.17
N ILE A 6 46.63 10.86 72.48
CA ILE A 6 47.42 11.44 71.37
C ILE A 6 46.94 10.94 69.97
N MET A 7 46.64 11.74 68.93
CA MET A 7 47.36 12.91 68.39
C MET A 7 46.52 13.72 67.37
N LYS A 8 46.71 15.04 67.38
CA LYS A 8 46.42 15.99 66.28
C LYS A 8 47.25 15.65 65.02
N ILE A 9 46.89 16.24 63.86
CA ILE A 9 47.77 16.90 62.85
C ILE A 9 46.94 17.05 61.55
N THR A 10 46.30 18.21 61.28
CA THR A 10 46.79 19.39 60.54
C THR A 10 47.49 19.12 59.20
N HIS A 11 46.81 19.53 58.13
CA HIS A 11 47.29 20.36 57.01
C HIS A 11 48.66 20.07 56.36
N LYS A 12 48.59 19.86 55.04
CA LYS A 12 49.55 20.20 53.96
C LYS A 12 50.02 18.98 53.18
N CYS A 13 49.33 18.71 52.07
CA CYS A 13 50.01 18.33 50.83
C CYS A 13 49.64 19.38 49.78
N VAL A 14 50.41 20.45 49.83
CA VAL A 14 50.56 21.47 48.81
C VAL A 14 51.13 20.83 47.56
N LEU A 15 50.58 21.21 46.41
CA LEU A 15 51.16 21.15 45.05
C LEU A 15 51.87 19.84 44.66
N LEU A 16 51.31 19.16 43.66
CA LEU A 16 52.08 18.76 42.49
C LEU A 16 51.15 18.41 41.33
N ILE A 17 51.48 19.01 40.17
CA ILE A 17 51.12 18.59 38.80
C ILE A 17 49.83 19.22 38.24
N ASN A 18 50.02 20.45 37.76
CA ASN A 18 49.39 20.95 36.54
C ASN A 18 49.62 19.97 35.36
N ILE A 19 48.76 20.11 34.33
CA ILE A 19 48.87 19.59 32.96
C ILE A 19 48.16 18.24 32.72
N LEU A 20 46.87 18.31 32.37
CA LEU A 20 46.40 17.76 31.09
C LEU A 20 44.99 18.29 30.81
N SER A 21 44.99 19.47 30.20
CA SER A 21 43.88 20.02 29.45
C SER A 21 43.43 19.07 28.34
N ALA A 22 42.14 19.17 28.02
CA ALA A 22 41.50 18.73 26.78
C ALA A 22 41.22 17.24 26.60
N ILE A 23 40.12 16.78 27.21
CA ILE A 23 39.21 15.86 26.51
C ILE A 23 37.81 16.47 26.59
N TYR A 24 37.56 17.47 25.73
CA TYR A 24 36.20 17.81 25.33
C TYR A 24 35.66 16.59 24.58
N ILE A 25 34.85 15.78 25.26
CA ILE A 25 34.01 14.78 24.60
C ILE A 25 32.96 15.58 23.83
N ILE A 26 33.30 15.95 22.59
CA ILE A 26 32.33 16.29 21.56
C ILE A 26 31.59 14.99 21.29
N CYS A 27 30.54 14.74 22.07
CA CYS A 27 29.55 13.77 21.71
C CYS A 27 28.85 14.37 20.49
N CYS A 28 29.36 14.05 19.30
CA CYS A 28 28.62 14.19 18.06
C CYS A 28 27.35 13.38 18.26
N SER A 29 26.30 14.05 18.72
CA SER A 29 24.94 13.63 18.46
C SER A 29 24.80 13.74 16.96
N SER A 30 25.20 12.68 16.26
CA SER A 30 24.77 12.41 14.91
C SER A 30 23.28 12.19 15.02
N THR A 31 22.51 13.28 15.07
CA THR A 31 21.15 13.28 14.55
C THR A 31 21.31 12.89 13.10
N VAL A 32 21.32 11.56 12.87
CA VAL A 32 20.97 10.98 11.60
C VAL A 32 19.52 11.41 11.41
N GLN A 33 19.38 12.59 10.83
CA GLN A 33 18.14 13.02 10.24
C GLN A 33 18.00 12.07 9.05
N SER A 34 17.42 10.89 9.32
CA SER A 34 16.80 10.12 8.28
C SER A 34 15.76 11.07 7.71
N LYS A 35 16.15 11.74 6.62
CA LYS A 35 15.19 12.13 5.60
C LYS A 35 14.63 10.80 5.11
N GLY A 36 13.71 10.23 5.89
CA GLY A 36 12.69 9.38 5.34
C GLY A 36 12.00 10.27 4.32
N LEU A 37 12.42 10.14 3.06
CA LEU A 37 11.45 10.26 2.00
C LEU A 37 10.39 9.22 2.36
N ASP A 38 9.36 9.65 3.10
CA ASP A 38 8.02 9.11 2.96
C ASP A 38 7.62 9.38 1.51
N ASN A 39 8.22 8.63 0.59
CA ASN A 39 7.62 8.36 -0.70
C ASN A 39 6.37 7.55 -0.36
N LYS A 40 5.31 8.28 -0.01
CA LYS A 40 3.99 7.73 0.22
C LYS A 40 3.63 7.01 -1.06
N VAL A 41 3.74 5.69 -1.02
CA VAL A 41 3.50 4.81 -2.15
C VAL A 41 2.06 5.06 -2.59
N ASN A 42 1.87 5.57 -3.81
CA ASN A 42 0.56 5.94 -4.33
C ASN A 42 -0.16 4.69 -4.88
N PRO A 43 -1.24 4.19 -4.23
CA PRO A 43 -1.95 2.98 -4.65
C PRO A 43 -2.39 2.99 -6.11
N GLU A 44 -2.68 4.17 -6.65
CA GLU A 44 -3.12 4.38 -8.03
C GLU A 44 -2.21 3.70 -9.08
N ASN A 45 -0.91 3.61 -8.82
CA ASN A 45 0.05 3.07 -9.79
C ASN A 45 0.16 1.54 -9.75
N PHE A 46 -0.42 0.87 -8.77
CA PHE A 46 -0.23 -0.58 -8.61
C PHE A 46 -1.47 -1.32 -8.11
N VAL A 47 -2.58 -0.60 -7.95
CA VAL A 47 -3.90 -1.13 -7.62
C VAL A 47 -4.84 -0.81 -8.76
N GLY A 48 -5.61 -1.81 -9.16
CA GLY A 48 -6.61 -1.68 -10.22
C GLY A 48 -7.80 -2.59 -9.99
N TRP A 49 -8.87 -2.38 -10.74
CA TRP A 49 -10.05 -3.25 -10.69
C TRP A 49 -10.03 -4.28 -11.81
N LEU A 50 -10.74 -5.39 -11.60
CA LEU A 50 -10.93 -6.45 -12.57
C LEU A 50 -12.40 -6.68 -12.86
N HIS A 51 -12.71 -6.95 -14.13
CA HIS A 51 -13.94 -7.59 -14.58
C HIS A 51 -13.59 -8.65 -15.63
N GLY A 52 -13.84 -9.92 -15.33
CA GLY A 52 -13.41 -11.02 -16.19
C GLY A 52 -11.89 -11.13 -16.26
N ASN A 53 -11.38 -11.22 -17.48
CA ASN A 53 -9.96 -11.20 -17.80
C ASN A 53 -9.39 -9.78 -17.99
N CYS A 54 -10.16 -8.73 -17.72
CA CYS A 54 -9.72 -7.36 -17.90
C CYS A 54 -9.30 -6.72 -16.58
N PHE A 55 -8.08 -6.19 -16.54
CA PHE A 55 -7.52 -5.43 -15.43
C PHE A 55 -7.31 -3.98 -15.85
N ALA A 56 -7.90 -3.05 -15.11
CA ALA A 56 -7.78 -1.61 -15.36
C ALA A 56 -7.00 -0.94 -14.22
N VAL A 57 -6.00 -0.15 -14.56
CA VAL A 57 -5.03 0.45 -13.61
C VAL A 57 -4.44 1.72 -14.20
N LYS A 58 -3.92 2.64 -13.37
CA LYS A 58 -3.34 3.90 -13.87
C LYS A 58 -1.91 3.81 -14.40
N ASP A 59 -1.22 2.70 -14.18
CA ASP A 59 0.14 2.50 -14.70
C ASP A 59 0.12 1.99 -16.14
N ALA A 60 0.79 2.75 -17.02
CA ALA A 60 0.79 2.59 -18.47
C ALA A 60 1.75 1.53 -19.02
N HIS A 61 2.70 1.02 -18.22
CA HIS A 61 3.81 0.23 -18.75
C HIS A 61 4.09 -1.03 -17.96
N ILE A 62 3.04 -1.82 -17.69
CA ILE A 62 3.20 -3.05 -16.93
C ILE A 62 3.70 -4.19 -17.83
N PRO A 63 4.86 -4.81 -17.55
CA PRO A 63 5.38 -5.89 -18.38
C PRO A 63 4.49 -7.13 -18.37
N SER A 64 4.46 -7.85 -19.49
CA SER A 64 3.87 -9.19 -19.56
C SER A 64 4.52 -10.14 -18.54
N GLY A 65 3.72 -11.04 -17.97
CA GLY A 65 4.12 -11.97 -16.91
C GLY A 65 4.12 -11.37 -15.51
N THR A 66 3.86 -10.06 -15.35
CA THR A 66 3.73 -9.42 -14.04
C THR A 66 2.64 -10.09 -13.22
N LEU A 67 2.97 -10.41 -11.97
CA LEU A 67 2.07 -11.11 -11.05
C LEU A 67 1.09 -10.13 -10.40
N LEU A 68 -0.17 -10.54 -10.37
CA LEU A 68 -1.24 -9.89 -9.63
C LEU A 68 -1.66 -10.77 -8.47
N THR A 69 -1.76 -10.17 -7.29
CA THR A 69 -2.59 -10.73 -6.21
C THR A 69 -3.97 -10.12 -6.34
N VAL A 70 -4.98 -10.95 -6.55
CA VAL A 70 -6.35 -10.49 -6.79
C VAL A 70 -7.20 -10.84 -5.59
N VAL A 71 -7.87 -9.83 -5.07
CA VAL A 71 -8.95 -9.99 -4.11
C VAL A 71 -10.25 -10.07 -4.90
N GLU A 72 -10.81 -11.27 -5.02
CA GLU A 72 -12.10 -11.49 -5.67
C GLU A 72 -13.22 -10.94 -4.77
N LEU A 73 -14.20 -10.27 -5.39
CA LEU A 73 -15.27 -9.56 -4.68
C LEU A 73 -16.65 -10.19 -4.87
N ASP A 74 -16.77 -11.19 -5.75
CA ASP A 74 -18.03 -11.93 -5.93
C ASP A 74 -18.12 -13.04 -4.89
N ASN A 75 -19.23 -13.07 -4.15
CA ASN A 75 -19.46 -14.01 -3.05
C ASN A 75 -18.57 -13.74 -1.83
N LYS A 76 -17.91 -14.78 -1.32
CA LYS A 76 -16.99 -14.69 -0.18
C LYS A 76 -15.62 -14.26 -0.69
N GLN A 77 -15.15 -13.13 -0.19
CA GLN A 77 -13.84 -12.58 -0.52
C GLN A 77 -12.74 -13.65 -0.40
N GLN A 78 -12.09 -13.92 -1.51
CA GLN A 78 -10.99 -14.88 -1.63
C GLN A 78 -9.80 -14.24 -2.33
N ILE A 79 -8.62 -14.75 -2.04
CA ILE A 79 -7.39 -14.33 -2.68
C ILE A 79 -7.06 -15.33 -3.77
N THR A 80 -6.85 -14.83 -4.98
CA THR A 80 -6.35 -15.60 -6.12
C THR A 80 -5.15 -14.89 -6.74
N HIS A 81 -4.56 -15.53 -7.74
CA HIS A 81 -3.41 -14.99 -8.45
C HIS A 81 -3.68 -14.99 -9.96
N ALA A 82 -3.26 -13.91 -10.59
CA ALA A 82 -3.30 -13.75 -12.03
C ALA A 82 -1.95 -13.26 -12.57
N LYS A 83 -1.79 -13.34 -13.88
CA LYS A 83 -0.64 -12.78 -14.60
C LYS A 83 -1.14 -11.80 -15.65
N ILE A 84 -0.50 -10.64 -15.74
CA ILE A 84 -0.71 -9.72 -16.86
C ILE A 84 -0.15 -10.38 -18.11
N MET A 85 -0.94 -10.38 -19.18
CA MET A 85 -0.58 -11.02 -20.45
C MET A 85 -0.12 -9.96 -21.46
N LYS A 86 -0.98 -9.00 -21.76
CA LYS A 86 -0.71 -7.87 -22.67
C LYS A 86 -1.68 -6.73 -22.39
N GLU A 87 -1.34 -5.53 -22.85
CA GLU A 87 -2.29 -4.41 -22.91
C GLU A 87 -3.47 -4.79 -23.80
N ALA A 88 -4.67 -4.39 -23.38
CA ALA A 88 -5.93 -4.60 -24.09
C ALA A 88 -6.30 -3.31 -24.83
N SER A 89 -6.78 -3.46 -26.06
CA SER A 89 -7.04 -2.33 -26.95
C SER A 89 -8.50 -2.22 -27.40
N ASN A 90 -9.32 -3.23 -27.14
CA ASN A 90 -10.68 -3.32 -27.66
C ASN A 90 -11.61 -4.19 -26.78
N GLY A 91 -12.90 -4.15 -27.13
CA GLY A 91 -13.97 -4.85 -26.42
C GLY A 91 -13.89 -6.38 -26.40
N ASP A 92 -13.28 -6.99 -27.41
CA ASP A 92 -13.14 -8.46 -27.50
C ASP A 92 -12.12 -8.98 -26.49
N GLU A 93 -11.13 -8.16 -26.17
CA GLU A 93 -10.09 -8.46 -25.17
C GLU A 93 -10.52 -8.07 -23.76
N CYS A 94 -11.27 -6.97 -23.63
CA CYS A 94 -11.71 -6.40 -22.38
C CYS A 94 -13.12 -5.82 -22.49
N ASN A 95 -14.07 -6.37 -21.74
CA ASN A 95 -15.47 -5.93 -21.71
C ASN A 95 -15.68 -4.44 -21.38
N ALA A 96 -14.73 -3.79 -20.70
CA ALA A 96 -14.79 -2.37 -20.40
C ALA A 96 -14.52 -1.48 -21.62
N LEU A 97 -13.92 -2.04 -22.67
CA LEU A 97 -13.52 -1.36 -23.90
C LEU A 97 -14.47 -1.60 -25.07
N ARG A 98 -15.67 -2.16 -24.81
CA ARG A 98 -16.72 -2.22 -25.83
C ARG A 98 -17.11 -0.81 -26.28
N GLU A 99 -17.54 -0.67 -27.53
CA GLU A 99 -17.74 0.63 -28.21
C GLU A 99 -18.57 1.62 -27.38
N GLU A 100 -19.63 1.15 -26.74
CA GLU A 100 -20.55 1.93 -25.92
C GLU A 100 -20.01 2.33 -24.54
N ARG A 101 -18.93 1.68 -24.08
CA ARG A 101 -18.34 1.89 -22.74
C ARG A 101 -16.99 2.57 -22.79
N SER A 102 -16.23 2.28 -23.84
CA SER A 102 -14.85 2.71 -24.07
C SER A 102 -14.66 4.22 -23.88
N PRO A 103 -15.52 5.12 -24.41
CA PRO A 103 -15.35 6.57 -24.23
C PRO A 103 -15.42 7.04 -22.77
N ILE A 104 -16.10 6.31 -21.89
CA ILE A 104 -16.26 6.66 -20.47
C ILE A 104 -15.23 5.94 -19.61
N ASN A 105 -14.86 4.71 -19.98
CA ASN A 105 -13.86 3.91 -19.26
C ASN A 105 -12.42 4.31 -19.59
N PHE A 106 -12.12 4.77 -20.81
CA PHE A 106 -10.86 5.47 -21.12
C PHE A 106 -10.87 6.88 -20.53
N LYS A 107 -10.87 6.99 -19.20
CA LYS A 107 -10.51 8.26 -18.54
C LYS A 107 -9.00 8.47 -18.65
N GLU A 108 -8.59 9.72 -18.58
CA GLU A 108 -7.18 10.09 -18.64
C GLU A 108 -6.36 9.28 -17.63
N GLY A 109 -5.38 8.55 -18.15
CA GLY A 109 -4.43 7.77 -17.35
C GLY A 109 -4.90 6.39 -16.95
N ILE A 110 -6.04 5.86 -17.40
CA ILE A 110 -6.41 4.45 -17.17
C ILE A 110 -5.95 3.58 -18.35
N HIS A 111 -5.25 2.49 -18.03
CA HIS A 111 -4.75 1.49 -18.95
C HIS A 111 -5.39 0.14 -18.66
N PHE A 112 -5.62 -0.63 -19.71
CA PHE A 112 -6.32 -1.90 -19.64
C PHE A 112 -5.40 -3.02 -20.06
N TYR A 113 -5.43 -4.13 -19.32
CA TYR A 113 -4.62 -5.30 -19.58
C TYR A 113 -5.48 -6.55 -19.56
N THR A 114 -5.15 -7.49 -20.45
CA THR A 114 -5.65 -8.86 -20.33
C THR A 114 -4.85 -9.60 -19.27
N VAL A 115 -5.55 -10.42 -18.47
CA VAL A 115 -4.93 -11.25 -17.44
C VAL A 115 -5.27 -12.73 -17.62
N SER A 116 -4.38 -13.59 -17.14
CA SER A 116 -4.59 -15.03 -17.08
C SER A 116 -4.59 -15.49 -15.62
N SER A 117 -5.63 -16.22 -15.23
CA SER A 117 -5.82 -16.81 -13.90
C SER A 117 -6.20 -18.29 -14.04
N LYS A 118 -6.02 -19.07 -12.97
CA LYS A 118 -6.40 -20.50 -12.96
C LYS A 118 -7.91 -20.72 -13.00
N LYS A 119 -8.67 -19.76 -12.48
CA LYS A 119 -10.14 -19.75 -12.45
C LYS A 119 -10.62 -18.40 -12.99
N PRO A 120 -11.78 -18.35 -13.66
CA PRO A 120 -12.41 -17.07 -14.02
C PRO A 120 -12.56 -16.17 -12.80
N ILE A 121 -12.26 -14.90 -12.98
CA ILE A 121 -12.49 -13.83 -12.00
C ILE A 121 -13.70 -13.07 -12.53
N GLU A 122 -14.77 -12.95 -11.77
CA GLU A 122 -15.92 -12.16 -12.21
C GLU A 122 -15.65 -10.68 -11.94
N LEU A 123 -15.43 -10.29 -10.68
CA LEU A 123 -15.02 -8.97 -10.21
C LEU A 123 -13.91 -9.09 -9.16
N GLY A 124 -12.99 -8.14 -9.18
CA GLY A 124 -11.94 -8.12 -8.18
C GLY A 124 -11.16 -6.82 -8.13
N ILE A 125 -10.27 -6.75 -7.15
CA ILE A 125 -9.24 -5.72 -7.08
C ILE A 125 -7.88 -6.40 -7.13
N GLY A 126 -7.08 -6.01 -8.11
CA GLY A 126 -5.73 -6.53 -8.34
C GLY A 126 -4.69 -5.60 -7.73
N VAL A 127 -3.72 -6.20 -7.04
CA VAL A 127 -2.53 -5.51 -6.55
C VAL A 127 -1.31 -6.08 -7.28
N ILE A 128 -0.60 -5.22 -8.00
CA ILE A 128 0.63 -5.57 -8.71
C ILE A 128 1.70 -5.93 -7.68
N ASN A 129 2.25 -7.13 -7.82
CA ASN A 129 3.42 -7.51 -7.03
C ASN A 129 4.69 -6.93 -7.69
N SER A 130 5.14 -5.78 -7.20
CA SER A 130 6.39 -5.15 -7.65
C SER A 130 7.64 -5.88 -7.18
N ASP A 131 7.50 -6.84 -6.27
CA ASP A 131 8.60 -7.62 -5.75
C ASP A 131 8.88 -8.81 -6.69
N LYS A 132 9.84 -8.64 -7.61
CA LYS A 132 10.25 -9.67 -8.58
C LYS A 132 10.63 -11.00 -7.93
N ALA A 133 11.01 -10.98 -6.66
CA ALA A 133 11.41 -12.16 -5.90
C ALA A 133 10.24 -12.90 -5.23
N ASN A 134 9.00 -12.37 -5.30
CA ASN A 134 7.82 -12.90 -4.58
C ASN A 134 8.06 -13.11 -3.07
N THR A 135 8.94 -12.33 -2.47
CA THR A 135 9.36 -12.51 -1.07
C THR A 135 8.40 -11.87 -0.08
N ARG A 136 7.50 -10.99 -0.56
CA ARG A 136 6.48 -10.34 0.25
C ARG A 136 5.31 -11.29 0.47
N SER A 137 4.94 -11.51 1.74
CA SER A 137 3.73 -12.26 2.07
C SER A 137 2.48 -11.52 1.60
N GLU A 138 1.44 -12.27 1.23
CA GLU A 138 0.13 -11.71 0.83
C GLU A 138 -0.40 -10.70 1.85
N LYS A 139 -0.27 -11.00 3.15
CA LYS A 139 -0.65 -10.09 4.23
C LYS A 139 0.03 -8.72 4.13
N LYS A 140 1.33 -8.69 3.80
CA LYS A 140 2.09 -7.43 3.64
C LYS A 140 1.81 -6.74 2.31
N LEU A 141 1.40 -7.48 1.29
CA LEU A 141 1.06 -6.93 -0.01
C LEU A 141 -0.32 -6.24 0.02
N LEU A 142 -1.26 -6.80 0.80
CA LEU A 142 -2.63 -6.31 0.94
C LEU A 142 -2.81 -5.33 2.13
N ASP A 143 -1.72 -4.94 2.79
CA ASP A 143 -1.65 -3.83 3.76
C ASP A 143 -0.99 -2.65 3.03
N LEU A 144 -1.83 -1.88 2.31
CA LEU A 144 -1.43 -0.84 1.38
C LEU A 144 -0.94 0.42 2.10
N ASN A 145 -1.56 0.76 3.22
CA ASN A 145 -1.15 1.88 4.05
C ASN A 145 0.00 1.53 5.02
N ARG A 146 0.36 0.24 5.11
CA ARG A 146 1.47 -0.30 5.93
C ARG A 146 1.30 -0.05 7.42
N ASP A 147 0.06 -0.01 7.90
CA ASP A 147 -0.24 0.21 9.31
C ASP A 147 -0.26 -1.07 10.15
N GLY A 148 -0.03 -2.22 9.51
CA GLY A 148 0.01 -3.55 10.14
C GLY A 148 -1.36 -4.19 10.33
N GLN A 149 -2.44 -3.50 9.98
CA GLN A 149 -3.81 -4.02 9.97
C GLN A 149 -4.20 -4.49 8.58
N LYS A 150 -5.29 -5.25 8.52
CA LYS A 150 -5.83 -5.75 7.26
C LYS A 150 -6.72 -4.67 6.65
N ASP A 151 -6.39 -4.24 5.44
CA ASP A 151 -7.26 -3.39 4.63
C ASP A 151 -8.52 -4.15 4.17
N THR A 152 -9.61 -3.42 4.00
CA THR A 152 -10.89 -3.93 3.50
C THR A 152 -11.09 -3.52 2.06
N PHE A 153 -11.24 -4.53 1.20
CA PHE A 153 -11.52 -4.41 -0.22
C PHE A 153 -13.03 -4.57 -0.43
N TYR A 154 -13.62 -3.72 -1.25
CA TYR A 154 -15.06 -3.65 -1.38
C TYR A 154 -15.48 -3.21 -2.77
N SER A 155 -16.62 -3.70 -3.23
CA SER A 155 -17.34 -3.19 -4.39
C SER A 155 -18.81 -2.99 -4.09
N CYS A 156 -19.42 -2.06 -4.81
CA CYS A 156 -20.86 -1.85 -4.82
C CYS A 156 -21.30 -1.31 -6.18
N SER A 157 -22.58 -1.47 -6.49
CA SER A 157 -23.23 -0.96 -7.68
C SER A 157 -23.73 0.46 -7.44
N THR A 158 -23.52 1.31 -8.42
CA THR A 158 -24.12 2.65 -8.56
C THR A 158 -25.32 2.56 -9.51
N ALA A 159 -25.82 3.70 -10.01
CA ALA A 159 -26.85 3.68 -11.05
C ALA A 159 -26.32 3.22 -12.42
N GLU A 160 -25.02 3.38 -12.72
CA GLU A 160 -24.48 3.21 -14.08
C GLU A 160 -23.24 2.30 -14.15
N GLY A 161 -22.85 1.68 -13.03
CA GLY A 161 -21.55 1.06 -12.93
C GLY A 161 -21.20 0.54 -11.54
N ILE A 162 -19.95 0.11 -11.39
CA ILE A 162 -19.42 -0.50 -10.17
C ILE A 162 -18.36 0.41 -9.57
N GLN A 163 -18.53 0.73 -8.30
CA GLN A 163 -17.52 1.41 -7.50
C GLN A 163 -16.65 0.36 -6.81
N PHE A 164 -15.35 0.44 -7.01
CA PHE A 164 -14.35 -0.33 -6.29
C PHE A 164 -13.68 0.55 -5.24
N SER A 165 -13.35 -0.01 -4.08
CA SER A 165 -12.69 0.74 -3.01
C SER A 165 -11.87 -0.15 -2.08
N ILE A 166 -10.83 0.47 -1.50
CA ILE A 166 -10.03 -0.10 -0.43
C ILE A 166 -10.05 0.87 0.74
N TRP A 167 -10.29 0.33 1.93
CA TRP A 167 -10.46 1.06 3.17
C TRP A 167 -9.50 0.53 4.22
N SER A 168 -9.00 1.39 5.11
CA SER A 168 -8.00 0.96 6.10
C SER A 168 -8.48 -0.12 7.07
N LYS A 169 -9.79 -0.22 7.36
CA LYS A 169 -10.34 -1.26 8.25
C LYS A 169 -11.75 -1.70 7.90
N ILE A 170 -12.71 -0.77 7.86
CA ILE A 170 -14.14 -1.08 7.69
C ILE A 170 -14.66 -0.20 6.55
N ALA A 171 -15.19 -0.83 5.50
CA ALA A 171 -15.77 -0.12 4.37
C ALA A 171 -16.80 0.92 4.84
N TYR A 172 -16.70 2.14 4.30
CA TYR A 172 -17.57 3.29 4.63
C TYR A 172 -17.53 3.76 6.09
N LYS A 173 -16.61 3.26 6.92
CA LYS A 173 -16.46 3.69 8.33
C LYS A 173 -15.02 4.03 8.72
N SER A 174 -14.05 3.80 7.82
CA SER A 174 -12.65 4.13 8.03
C SER A 174 -12.12 5.00 6.89
N SER A 175 -10.82 5.32 6.90
CA SER A 175 -10.21 6.13 5.84
C SER A 175 -10.18 5.37 4.51
N LEU A 176 -10.55 6.06 3.42
CA LEU A 176 -10.41 5.56 2.05
C LEU A 176 -8.93 5.58 1.65
N ILE A 177 -8.44 4.45 1.15
CA ILE A 177 -7.05 4.27 0.67
C ILE A 177 -6.99 4.44 -0.84
N TRP A 178 -7.93 3.82 -1.55
CA TRP A 178 -7.98 3.80 -3.00
C TRP A 178 -9.43 3.59 -3.45
N SER A 179 -9.79 4.13 -4.60
CA SER A 179 -11.08 3.89 -5.22
C SER A 179 -11.00 4.14 -6.72
N ASP A 180 -11.77 3.36 -7.48
CA ASP A 180 -11.95 3.59 -8.91
C ASP A 180 -13.32 3.06 -9.37
N TYR A 181 -13.71 3.40 -10.60
CA TYR A 181 -15.05 3.22 -11.10
C TYR A 181 -15.06 2.55 -12.48
N TYR A 182 -15.92 1.54 -12.62
CA TYR A 182 -16.18 0.86 -13.89
C TYR A 182 -17.58 1.19 -14.41
N TYR A 183 -17.67 1.87 -15.55
CA TYR A 183 -18.93 2.18 -16.22
C TYR A 183 -19.44 0.98 -17.03
N LEU A 184 -20.70 0.59 -16.77
CA LEU A 184 -21.32 -0.59 -17.38
C LEU A 184 -22.11 -0.28 -18.65
N GLY A 185 -22.51 0.97 -18.89
CA GLY A 185 -23.28 1.36 -20.07
C GLY A 185 -24.76 0.99 -20.01
N TYR A 186 -25.26 0.62 -18.83
CA TYR A 186 -26.67 0.34 -18.58
C TYR A 186 -26.99 0.60 -17.10
N ASP A 187 -28.28 0.78 -16.82
CA ASP A 187 -28.75 1.06 -15.46
C ASP A 187 -28.62 -0.18 -14.56
N THR A 188 -28.11 0.04 -13.35
CA THR A 188 -28.03 -0.97 -12.29
C THR A 188 -28.76 -0.51 -11.03
N GLU A 189 -29.21 -1.48 -10.23
CA GLU A 189 -29.76 -1.18 -8.91
C GLU A 189 -28.61 -0.73 -7.98
N ALA A 190 -28.64 0.54 -7.58
CA ALA A 190 -27.61 1.12 -6.73
C ALA A 190 -27.68 0.53 -5.31
N ASN A 191 -26.55 0.02 -4.81
CA ASN A 191 -26.43 -0.54 -3.47
C ASN A 191 -25.23 0.00 -2.68
N CYS A 192 -24.53 1.00 -3.23
CA CYS A 192 -23.44 1.68 -2.52
C CYS A 192 -23.96 2.40 -1.27
N PRO A 193 -23.34 2.16 -0.09
CA PRO A 193 -23.61 2.96 1.10
C PRO A 193 -23.24 4.43 0.88
N PRO A 194 -23.87 5.36 1.63
CA PRO A 194 -23.43 6.75 1.65
C PRO A 194 -21.99 6.84 2.17
N LEU A 195 -21.20 7.76 1.62
CA LEU A 195 -19.86 8.05 2.11
C LEU A 195 -19.92 8.60 3.55
N PRO A 196 -18.96 8.26 4.42
CA PRO A 196 -18.87 8.88 5.74
C PRO A 196 -18.63 10.39 5.59
N ASN A 197 -19.34 11.18 6.41
CA ASN A 197 -19.16 12.63 6.50
C ASN A 197 -17.80 13.01 7.08
#